data_AF-A0A2A5KWW7-F1
#
_entry.id   AF-A0A2A5KWW7-F1
#
_cell.length_a   1.000
_cell.length_b   1.000
_cell.length_c   1.000
_cell.angle_alpha   90.00
_cell.angle_beta   90.00
_cell.angle_gamma   90.00
#
_symmetry.space_group_name_H-M   'P 1'
#
loop_
_entity.id
_entity.type
_entity.pdbx_description
1 polymer ?
#
loop_
_entity_poly.entity_id
_entity_poly.type
_entity_poly.pdbx_seq_one_letter_code
_entity_poly.pdbx_strand_id
1 'polypeptide(L)'
;MPDAALILPGFFGKLPAVGDFVTRRLPASFVGRWDRWISRHLVHRFSQGPMENAPVLRFLAGGETFGPMTGVILASADRAGRRFPLTIAAAPPLAAIEIASVASDWFDRLEATGTSARDDRRDGDALANALAALPFPATKACDRPLGDMVFWTSERKITAIDAAMPDAALGQFFPEDESHVR
;
A
#
# COMPACT_ATOMS: atom_id res chain seq x y z
N MET A 1 -27.72 -18.50 -0.80
CA MET A 1 -26.55 -17.95 -0.09
C MET A 1 -26.24 -16.63 -0.77
N PRO A 2 -26.26 -15.47 -0.11
CA PRO A 2 -25.72 -14.28 -0.75
C PRO A 2 -24.25 -14.58 -1.04
N ASP A 3 -23.82 -14.39 -2.29
CA ASP A 3 -22.39 -14.37 -2.63
C ASP A 3 -21.72 -13.44 -1.63
N ALA A 4 -20.79 -13.96 -0.83
CA ALA A 4 -19.93 -13.09 -0.05
C ALA A 4 -19.26 -12.17 -1.08
N ALA A 5 -19.61 -10.88 -1.06
CA ALA A 5 -19.15 -9.94 -2.06
C ALA A 5 -17.62 -10.03 -2.14
N LEU A 6 -17.09 -10.45 -3.30
CA LEU A 6 -15.65 -10.56 -3.51
C LEU A 6 -15.04 -9.18 -3.34
N ILE A 7 -14.16 -9.04 -2.36
CA ILE A 7 -13.45 -7.80 -2.11
C ILE A 7 -12.23 -7.79 -3.03
N LEU A 8 -12.32 -7.01 -4.11
CA LEU A 8 -11.23 -6.86 -5.07
C LEU A 8 -10.29 -5.71 -4.67
N PRO A 9 -8.97 -5.88 -4.81
CA PRO A 9 -8.03 -4.79 -4.66
C PRO A 9 -8.25 -3.71 -5.71
N GLY A 10 -8.15 -2.47 -5.25
CA GLY A 10 -7.97 -1.27 -6.06
C GLY A 10 -6.55 -0.72 -5.94
N PHE A 11 -6.30 0.41 -6.59
CA PHE A 11 -5.01 1.09 -6.51
C PHE A 11 -5.15 2.59 -6.69
N PHE A 12 -4.17 3.33 -6.17
CA PHE A 12 -3.99 4.76 -6.31
C PHE A 12 -2.50 5.11 -6.35
N GLY A 13 -2.10 6.04 -7.21
CA GLY A 13 -0.73 6.55 -7.26
C GLY A 13 -0.26 6.72 -8.69
N LYS A 14 1.02 6.44 -8.96
CA LYS A 14 1.61 6.57 -10.30
C LYS A 14 2.07 5.24 -10.88
N LEU A 15 1.99 5.15 -12.20
CA LEU A 15 2.51 4.04 -12.99
C LEU A 15 3.41 4.58 -14.12
N PRO A 16 4.53 3.92 -14.44
CA PRO A 16 5.44 4.40 -15.49
C PRO A 16 4.81 4.50 -16.87
N ALA A 17 3.74 3.74 -17.14
CA ALA A 17 2.98 3.76 -18.39
C ALA A 17 2.07 5.00 -18.55
N VAL A 18 1.67 5.62 -17.43
CA VAL A 18 0.65 6.67 -17.40
C VAL A 18 1.29 8.01 -17.07
N GLY A 19 0.80 9.09 -17.70
CA GLY A 19 1.36 10.44 -17.53
C GLY A 19 0.93 11.16 -16.26
N ASP A 20 -0.09 10.65 -15.56
CA ASP A 20 -0.68 11.26 -14.38
C ASP A 20 -1.10 10.19 -13.36
N PHE A 21 -1.72 10.62 -12.25
CA PHE A 21 -2.27 9.72 -11.25
C PHE A 21 -3.31 8.76 -11.83
N VAL A 22 -3.25 7.53 -11.34
CA VAL A 22 -4.23 6.48 -11.62
C VAL A 22 -5.00 6.15 -10.36
N THR A 23 -6.29 5.86 -10.51
CA THR A 23 -7.15 5.36 -9.43
C THR A 23 -8.18 4.39 -9.97
N ARG A 24 -8.34 3.23 -9.32
CA ARG A 24 -9.41 2.27 -9.62
C ARG A 24 -9.83 1.51 -8.36
N ARG A 25 -11.14 1.22 -8.24
CA ARG A 25 -11.76 0.38 -7.19
C ARG A 25 -11.46 0.80 -5.74
N LEU A 26 -11.01 2.02 -5.50
CA LEU A 26 -10.85 2.59 -4.16
C LEU A 26 -11.91 3.68 -3.91
N PRO A 27 -12.49 3.74 -2.70
CA PRO A 27 -13.41 4.81 -2.34
C PRO A 27 -12.73 6.18 -2.40
N ALA A 28 -13.40 7.18 -2.97
CA ALA A 28 -12.87 8.55 -3.05
C ALA A 28 -12.56 9.15 -1.67
N SER A 29 -13.34 8.80 -0.65
CA SER A 29 -13.14 9.21 0.74
C SER A 29 -11.82 8.70 1.33
N PHE A 30 -11.40 7.50 0.94
CA PHE A 30 -10.08 6.96 1.28
C PHE A 30 -8.99 7.69 0.49
N VAL A 31 -9.11 7.73 -0.83
CA VAL A 31 -8.08 8.28 -1.73
C VAL A 31 -7.70 9.72 -1.34
N GLY A 32 -8.66 10.60 -1.07
CA GLY A 32 -8.36 11.99 -0.72
C GLY A 32 -7.59 12.15 0.60
N ARG A 33 -7.93 11.36 1.64
CA ARG A 33 -7.19 11.39 2.92
C ARG A 33 -5.83 10.73 2.79
N TRP A 34 -5.77 9.62 2.06
CA TRP A 34 -4.57 8.82 1.86
C TRP A 34 -3.52 9.56 1.03
N ASP A 35 -3.92 10.22 -0.06
CA ASP A 35 -3.06 11.05 -0.89
C ASP A 35 -2.35 12.13 -0.07
N ARG A 36 -3.11 12.89 0.73
CA ARG A 36 -2.55 13.93 1.61
C ARG A 36 -1.54 13.36 2.59
N TRP A 37 -1.82 12.19 3.17
CA TRP A 37 -0.94 11.54 4.14
C TRP A 37 0.34 11.01 3.49
N ILE A 38 0.22 10.29 2.37
CA ILE A 38 1.36 9.78 1.58
C ILE A 38 2.22 10.93 1.06
N SER A 39 1.61 11.98 0.52
CA SER A 39 2.33 13.17 0.03
C SER A 39 3.21 13.79 1.10
N ARG A 40 2.70 13.86 2.34
CA ARG A 40 3.43 14.42 3.48
C ARG A 40 4.52 13.50 4.00
N HIS A 41 4.22 12.21 4.16
CA HIS A 41 5.08 11.31 4.93
C HIS A 41 5.81 10.25 4.10
N LEU A 42 5.37 9.88 2.90
CA LEU A 42 5.97 8.77 2.17
C LEU A 42 6.66 9.18 0.87
N VAL A 43 6.16 10.20 0.16
CA VAL A 43 6.74 10.60 -1.14
C VAL A 43 8.23 10.89 -1.04
N HIS A 44 8.67 11.67 -0.05
CA HIS A 44 10.09 12.01 0.08
C HIS A 44 10.96 10.79 0.37
N ARG A 45 10.46 9.80 1.13
CA ARG A 45 11.17 8.56 1.49
C ARG A 45 11.31 7.63 0.30
N PHE A 46 10.21 7.42 -0.44
CA PHE A 46 10.21 6.67 -1.70
C PHE A 46 10.94 7.38 -2.85
N SER A 47 11.28 8.66 -2.66
CA SER A 47 12.05 9.44 -3.63
C SER A 47 13.55 9.44 -3.37
N GLN A 48 14.04 8.73 -2.35
CA GLN A 48 15.47 8.56 -2.12
C GLN A 48 16.02 7.38 -2.93
N GLY A 49 17.18 7.58 -3.56
CA GLY A 49 17.90 6.50 -4.25
C GLY A 49 17.16 5.85 -5.44
N PRO A 50 17.62 4.68 -5.89
CA PRO A 50 16.94 3.87 -6.90
C PRO A 50 15.64 3.24 -6.39
N MET A 51 14.60 3.15 -7.23
CA MET A 51 13.27 2.66 -6.82
C MET A 51 13.25 1.15 -6.51
N GLU A 52 14.18 0.41 -7.10
CA GLU A 52 14.42 -1.01 -6.88
C GLU A 52 14.95 -1.32 -5.48
N ASN A 53 15.58 -0.32 -4.83
CA ASN A 53 16.12 -0.45 -3.47
C ASN A 53 15.12 0.00 -2.41
N ALA A 54 14.02 0.65 -2.80
CA ALA A 54 13.01 1.10 -1.87
C ALA A 54 12.18 -0.10 -1.36
N PRO A 55 11.86 -0.15 -0.06
CA PRO A 55 11.08 -1.24 0.51
C PRO A 55 9.66 -1.27 -0.07
N VAL A 56 9.05 -2.44 -0.14
CA VAL A 56 7.60 -2.54 -0.29
C VAL A 56 6.97 -2.60 1.10
N LEU A 57 6.13 -1.61 1.41
CA LEU A 57 5.47 -1.51 2.71
C LEU A 57 4.11 -2.18 2.64
N ARG A 58 3.87 -3.16 3.51
CA ARG A 58 2.53 -3.70 3.79
C ARG A 58 1.89 -2.85 4.87
N PHE A 59 0.59 -2.62 4.77
CA PHE A 59 -0.13 -1.83 5.76
C PHE A 59 -1.51 -2.40 6.08
N LEU A 60 -1.96 -2.07 7.28
CA LEU A 60 -3.33 -2.22 7.73
C LEU A 60 -3.71 -0.96 8.49
N ALA A 61 -4.77 -0.31 8.04
CA ALA A 61 -5.33 0.90 8.65
C ALA A 61 -6.67 0.55 9.30
N GLY A 62 -6.82 0.97 10.56
CA GLY A 62 -8.05 0.90 11.33
C GLY A 62 -9.14 1.86 10.82
N GLY A 63 -10.32 1.72 11.41
CA GLY A 63 -11.51 2.47 11.01
C GLY A 63 -11.42 3.98 11.24
N GLU A 64 -10.59 4.43 12.19
CA GLU A 64 -10.65 5.78 12.73
C GLU A 64 -9.99 6.84 11.83
N THR A 65 -8.92 6.49 11.10
CA THR A 65 -8.18 7.47 10.28
C THR A 65 -8.62 7.47 8.82
N PHE A 66 -8.58 6.31 8.17
CA PHE A 66 -8.81 6.19 6.72
C PHE A 66 -10.08 5.38 6.39
N GLY A 67 -10.63 4.67 7.38
CA GLY A 67 -11.51 3.52 7.18
C GLY A 67 -10.69 2.22 7.09
N PRO A 68 -11.31 1.06 7.31
CA PRO A 68 -10.61 -0.23 7.25
C PRO A 68 -10.01 -0.42 5.84
N MET A 69 -8.70 -0.49 5.76
CA MET A 69 -7.96 -0.65 4.52
C MET A 69 -6.69 -1.45 4.74
N THR A 70 -6.33 -2.32 3.81
CA THR A 70 -5.07 -3.06 3.86
C THR A 70 -4.51 -3.27 2.48
N GLY A 71 -3.19 -3.37 2.38
CA GLY A 71 -2.54 -3.58 1.10
C GLY A 71 -1.04 -3.28 1.14
N VAL A 72 -0.51 -2.84 0.01
CA VAL A 72 0.91 -2.58 -0.19
C VAL A 72 1.17 -1.21 -0.80
N ILE A 73 2.34 -0.65 -0.50
CA ILE A 73 2.86 0.61 -1.03
C ILE A 73 4.27 0.35 -1.54
N LEU A 74 4.54 0.74 -2.79
CA LEU A 74 5.86 0.56 -3.42
C LEU A 74 6.31 1.82 -4.16
N ALA A 75 7.63 2.00 -4.30
CA ALA A 75 8.20 3.09 -5.09
C ALA A 75 7.73 3.03 -6.54
N SER A 76 7.28 4.17 -7.07
CA SER A 76 6.87 4.30 -8.47
C SER A 76 7.03 5.74 -8.94
N ALA A 77 6.86 5.94 -10.25
CA ALA A 77 6.88 7.23 -10.92
C ALA A 77 5.93 7.20 -12.13
N ASP A 78 5.49 8.37 -12.59
CA ASP A 78 4.77 8.47 -13.87
C ASP A 78 5.72 8.40 -15.07
N ARG A 79 5.14 8.46 -16.27
CA ARG A 79 5.88 8.49 -17.54
C ARG A 79 6.90 9.64 -17.63
N ALA A 80 6.69 10.75 -16.93
CA ALA A 80 7.60 11.89 -16.89
C ALA A 80 8.69 11.76 -15.81
N GLY A 81 8.70 10.67 -15.05
CA GLY A 81 9.67 10.42 -13.98
C GLY A 81 9.34 11.12 -12.66
N ARG A 82 8.17 11.75 -12.52
CA ARG A 82 7.78 12.42 -11.26
C ARG A 82 7.40 11.35 -10.24
N ARG A 83 8.20 11.19 -9.20
CA ARG A 83 8.05 10.14 -8.19
C ARG A 83 6.80 10.34 -7.33
N PHE A 84 6.04 9.26 -7.17
CA PHE A 84 4.95 9.12 -6.23
C PHE A 84 4.66 7.63 -6.07
N PRO A 85 4.57 7.09 -4.84
CA PRO A 85 4.42 5.66 -4.65
C PRO A 85 3.09 5.14 -5.19
N LEU A 86 3.09 3.89 -5.63
CA LEU A 86 1.86 3.18 -5.96
C LEU A 86 1.32 2.53 -4.69
N THR A 87 0.05 2.76 -4.37
CA THR A 87 -0.69 2.01 -3.35
C THR A 87 -1.63 1.02 -4.04
N ILE A 88 -1.60 -0.24 -3.64
CA ILE A 88 -2.59 -1.26 -3.99
C ILE A 88 -3.28 -1.66 -2.69
N ALA A 89 -4.61 -1.61 -2.63
CA ALA A 89 -5.33 -1.80 -1.39
C ALA A 89 -6.72 -2.42 -1.56
N ALA A 90 -7.20 -3.10 -0.52
CA ALA A 90 -8.55 -3.64 -0.40
C ALA A 90 -9.14 -3.22 0.95
N ALA A 91 -10.46 -3.04 1.00
CA ALA A 91 -11.18 -2.68 2.21
C ALA A 91 -11.71 -3.96 2.90
N PRO A 92 -11.06 -4.48 3.94
CA PRO A 92 -11.59 -5.62 4.68
C PRO A 92 -12.87 -5.19 5.43
N PRO A 93 -13.79 -6.14 5.74
CA PRO A 93 -14.97 -5.82 6.55
C PRO A 93 -14.62 -5.28 7.93
N LEU A 94 -13.49 -5.75 8.48
CA LEU A 94 -12.94 -5.33 9.75
C LEU A 94 -11.41 -5.32 9.66
N ALA A 95 -10.78 -4.25 10.13
CA ALA A 95 -9.32 -4.20 10.27
C ALA A 95 -8.89 -4.93 11.55
N ALA A 96 -8.16 -6.03 11.41
CA ALA A 96 -7.67 -6.85 12.53
C ALA A 96 -6.22 -7.28 12.26
N ILE A 97 -5.38 -7.32 13.30
CA ILE A 97 -3.93 -7.52 13.15
C ILE A 97 -3.57 -8.88 12.55
N GLU A 98 -4.44 -9.87 12.75
CA GLU A 98 -4.36 -11.23 12.22
C GLU A 98 -4.42 -11.26 10.70
N ILE A 99 -4.95 -10.22 10.04
CA ILE A 99 -4.91 -10.11 8.58
C ILE A 99 -3.46 -10.21 8.08
N ALA A 100 -2.51 -9.63 8.81
CA ALA A 100 -1.10 -9.64 8.42
C ALA A 100 -0.51 -11.06 8.29
N SER A 101 -0.98 -12.01 9.09
CA SER A 101 -0.55 -13.41 9.02
C SER A 101 -1.46 -14.26 8.14
N VAL A 102 -2.78 -14.11 8.22
CA VAL A 102 -3.74 -14.92 7.46
C VAL A 102 -3.70 -14.60 5.97
N ALA A 103 -3.40 -13.36 5.60
CA ALA A 103 -3.33 -12.91 4.21
C ALA A 103 -1.88 -12.77 3.71
N SER A 104 -0.89 -13.44 4.33
CA SER A 104 0.53 -13.34 3.96
C SER A 104 0.76 -13.52 2.46
N ASP A 105 0.23 -14.61 1.90
CA ASP A 105 0.40 -14.98 0.49
C ASP A 105 -0.31 -13.98 -0.43
N TRP A 106 -1.40 -13.37 0.05
CA TRP A 106 -2.09 -12.32 -0.69
C TRP A 106 -1.23 -11.06 -0.76
N PHE A 107 -0.59 -10.64 0.33
CA PHE A 107 0.37 -9.54 0.29
C PHE A 107 1.52 -9.84 -0.66
N ASP A 108 2.15 -11.01 -0.59
CA ASP A 108 3.25 -11.40 -1.48
C ASP A 108 2.85 -11.27 -2.97
N ARG A 109 1.63 -11.70 -3.31
CA ARG A 109 1.09 -11.58 -4.68
C ARG A 109 0.79 -10.12 -5.06
N LEU A 110 0.35 -9.27 -4.14
CA LEU A 110 0.17 -7.84 -4.39
C LEU A 110 1.51 -7.15 -4.65
N GLU A 111 2.55 -7.46 -3.86
CA GLU A 111 3.90 -6.92 -4.05
C GLU A 111 4.43 -7.29 -5.43
N ALA A 112 4.40 -8.57 -5.78
CA ALA A 112 4.84 -9.05 -7.08
C ALA A 112 4.07 -8.40 -8.24
N THR A 113 2.75 -8.26 -8.10
CA THR A 113 1.90 -7.65 -9.14
C THR A 113 2.18 -6.15 -9.30
N GLY A 114 2.36 -5.42 -8.19
CA GLY A 114 2.71 -4.00 -8.21
C GLY A 114 4.09 -3.76 -8.82
N THR A 115 5.09 -4.53 -8.41
CA THR A 115 6.46 -4.44 -8.92
C THR A 115 6.51 -4.76 -10.41
N SER A 116 5.85 -5.83 -10.86
CA SER A 116 5.73 -6.15 -12.28
C SER A 116 5.00 -5.07 -13.07
N ALA A 117 3.96 -4.44 -12.52
CA ALA A 117 3.28 -3.33 -13.19
C ALA A 117 4.19 -2.10 -13.39
N ARG A 118 5.07 -1.82 -12.41
CA ARG A 118 6.09 -0.77 -12.52
C ARG A 118 7.15 -1.13 -13.56
N ASP A 119 7.74 -2.31 -13.43
CA ASP A 119 8.93 -2.71 -14.20
C ASP A 119 8.58 -3.01 -15.66
N ASP A 120 7.45 -3.67 -15.91
CA ASP A 120 6.95 -3.97 -17.27
C ASP A 120 6.20 -2.79 -17.91
N ARG A 121 6.09 -1.64 -17.22
CA ARG A 121 5.34 -0.46 -17.66
C ARG A 121 3.90 -0.79 -18.07
N ARG A 122 3.17 -1.49 -17.19
CA ARG A 122 1.75 -1.81 -17.40
C ARG A 122 0.88 -0.58 -17.17
N ASP A 123 -0.16 -0.43 -17.96
CA ASP A 123 -1.18 0.59 -17.73
C ASP A 123 -2.14 0.21 -16.60
N GLY A 124 -3.05 1.13 -16.27
CA GLY A 124 -4.02 0.92 -15.20
C GLY A 124 -5.00 -0.22 -15.48
N ASP A 125 -5.29 -0.55 -16.74
CA ASP A 125 -6.25 -1.61 -17.09
C ASP A 125 -5.61 -2.98 -16.97
N ALA A 126 -4.38 -3.14 -17.43
CA ALA A 126 -3.60 -4.36 -17.23
C ALA A 126 -3.37 -4.64 -15.73
N LEU A 127 -3.05 -3.63 -14.93
CA LEU A 127 -2.96 -3.78 -13.47
C LEU A 127 -4.33 -4.15 -12.86
N ALA A 128 -5.41 -3.48 -13.24
CA ALA A 128 -6.75 -3.78 -12.73
C ALA A 128 -7.20 -5.21 -13.05
N ASN A 129 -6.84 -5.73 -14.22
CA ASN A 129 -7.13 -7.11 -14.62
C ASN A 129 -6.31 -8.11 -13.81
N ALA A 130 -5.02 -7.85 -13.59
CA ALA A 130 -4.19 -8.70 -12.74
C ALA A 130 -4.72 -8.75 -11.29
N LEU A 131 -5.11 -7.60 -10.73
CA LEU A 131 -5.66 -7.51 -9.37
C LEU A 131 -7.04 -8.18 -9.23
N ALA A 132 -7.82 -8.29 -10.31
CA ALA A 132 -9.10 -9.00 -10.27
C ALA A 132 -8.94 -10.51 -9.96
N ALA A 133 -7.77 -11.08 -10.24
CA ALA A 133 -7.43 -12.46 -9.90
C ALA A 133 -6.91 -12.62 -8.45
N LEU A 134 -6.84 -11.53 -7.68
CA LEU A 134 -6.31 -11.46 -6.32
C LEU A 134 -7.37 -10.97 -5.31
N PRO A 135 -8.55 -11.59 -5.21
CA PRO A 135 -9.53 -11.19 -4.20
C PRO A 135 -8.91 -11.28 -2.80
N PHE A 136 -9.28 -10.34 -1.93
CA PHE A 136 -8.91 -10.39 -0.52
C PHE A 136 -9.44 -11.69 0.09
N PRO A 137 -8.62 -12.45 0.83
CA PRO A 137 -9.03 -13.74 1.39
C PRO A 137 -10.15 -13.55 2.42
N ALA A 138 -11.05 -14.54 2.51
CA ALA A 138 -12.09 -14.54 3.52
C ALA A 138 -11.45 -14.70 4.91
N THR A 139 -11.40 -13.62 5.67
CA THR A 139 -10.94 -13.63 7.06
C THR A 139 -12.14 -13.73 8.01
N LYS A 140 -11.99 -14.49 9.09
CA LYS A 140 -12.99 -14.45 10.18
C LYS A 140 -12.82 -13.12 10.91
N ALA A 141 -13.92 -12.42 11.13
CA ALA A 141 -13.92 -11.20 11.93
C ALA A 141 -13.44 -11.53 13.35
N CYS A 142 -12.39 -10.84 13.80
CA CYS A 142 -11.94 -10.85 15.19
C CYS A 142 -12.72 -9.82 16.00
N ASP A 143 -12.88 -10.05 17.30
CA ASP A 143 -13.65 -9.15 18.17
C ASP A 143 -12.93 -7.84 18.53
N ARG A 144 -11.63 -7.71 18.19
CA ARG A 144 -10.83 -6.52 18.50
C ARG A 144 -10.37 -5.79 17.23
N PRO A 145 -11.09 -4.75 16.78
CA PRO A 145 -10.64 -3.94 15.66
C PRO A 145 -9.34 -3.21 16.00
N LEU A 146 -8.51 -3.02 14.99
CA LEU A 146 -7.38 -2.09 15.03
C LEU A 146 -7.93 -0.65 15.03
N GLY A 147 -7.57 0.14 16.05
CA GLY A 147 -7.89 1.58 16.08
C GLY A 147 -6.97 2.38 15.16
N ASP A 148 -5.66 2.12 15.29
CA ASP A 148 -4.62 2.85 14.57
C ASP A 148 -4.22 2.18 13.25
N MET A 149 -3.01 2.49 12.78
CA MET A 149 -2.43 1.95 11.57
C MET A 149 -1.16 1.17 11.91
N VAL A 150 -0.87 0.11 11.16
CA VAL A 150 0.33 -0.70 11.33
C VAL A 150 0.98 -0.97 9.98
N PHE A 151 2.31 -0.95 9.97
CA PHE A 151 3.14 -1.15 8.78
C PHE A 151 4.13 -2.28 9.04
N TRP A 152 4.46 -3.03 7.99
CA TRP A 152 5.49 -4.06 8.00
C TRP A 152 6.07 -4.29 6.60
N THR A 153 7.10 -5.13 6.49
CA THR A 153 7.62 -5.62 5.22
C THR A 153 7.68 -7.14 5.26
N SER A 154 8.09 -7.79 4.18
CA SER A 154 8.39 -9.24 4.18
C SER A 154 9.48 -9.62 5.20
N GLU A 155 10.41 -8.71 5.48
CA GLU A 155 11.58 -8.94 6.34
C GLU A 155 11.44 -8.34 7.74
N ARG A 156 10.54 -7.36 7.92
CA ARG A 156 10.37 -6.63 9.19
C ARG A 156 9.04 -6.93 9.83
N LYS A 157 9.06 -7.05 11.16
CA LYS A 157 7.86 -7.24 11.97
C LYS A 157 6.90 -6.04 11.87
N ILE A 158 5.65 -6.32 12.24
CA ILE A 158 4.59 -5.33 12.41
C ILE A 158 5.01 -4.25 13.40
N THR A 159 4.84 -3.00 12.97
CA THR A 159 5.04 -1.80 13.77
C THR A 159 3.79 -0.92 13.72
N ALA A 160 3.32 -0.46 14.89
CA ALA A 160 2.29 0.56 14.97
C ALA A 160 2.78 1.92 14.46
N ILE A 161 1.92 2.60 13.73
CA ILE A 161 2.13 3.92 13.13
C ILE A 161 1.02 4.84 13.62
N ASP A 162 1.40 5.86 14.38
CA ASP A 162 0.52 7.00 14.63
C ASP A 162 0.42 7.83 13.34
N ALA A 163 -0.79 7.93 12.77
CA ALA A 163 -1.00 8.67 11.54
C ALA A 163 -0.71 10.18 11.67
N ALA A 164 -0.76 10.75 12.87
CA ALA A 164 -0.42 12.15 13.14
C ALA A 164 1.09 12.38 13.26
N MET A 165 1.83 11.41 13.79
CA MET A 165 3.28 11.49 14.01
C MET A 165 4.04 10.24 13.52
N PRO A 166 3.98 9.91 12.20
CA PRO A 166 4.46 8.63 11.72
C PRO A 166 5.98 8.61 11.49
N ASP A 167 6.66 9.76 11.50
CA ASP A 167 8.00 9.90 10.91
C ASP A 167 9.08 9.03 11.58
N ALA A 168 9.09 8.95 12.91
CA ALA A 168 10.04 8.11 13.64
C ALA A 168 9.82 6.62 13.34
N ALA A 169 8.55 6.18 13.33
CA ALA A 169 8.21 4.80 13.07
C ALA A 169 8.39 4.41 11.58
N LEU A 170 8.18 5.34 10.65
CA LEU A 170 8.43 5.12 9.23
C LEU A 170 9.92 5.03 8.91
N GLY A 171 10.76 5.79 9.61
CA GLY A 171 12.21 5.82 9.39
C GLY A 171 12.87 4.44 9.41
N GLN A 172 12.40 3.53 10.27
CA GLN A 172 12.97 2.18 10.40
C GLN A 172 12.82 1.30 9.14
N PHE A 173 11.90 1.63 8.23
CA PHE A 173 11.64 0.82 7.03
C PHE A 173 12.52 1.22 5.85
N PHE A 174 13.00 2.46 5.84
CA PHE A 174 13.82 2.97 4.75
C PHE A 174 15.29 2.89 5.18
N PRO A 175 16.21 2.59 4.25
CA PRO A 175 17.63 2.69 4.55
C PRO A 175 17.95 4.13 5.00
N GLU A 176 18.76 4.26 6.06
CA GLU A 176 19.28 5.57 6.45
C GLU A 176 20.16 6.09 5.31
N ASP A 177 20.01 7.38 5.01
CA ASP A 177 20.85 8.05 4.04
C ASP A 177 22.27 8.15 4.64
N GLU A 178 23.17 7.23 4.29
CA GLU A 178 24.61 7.31 4.63
C GLU A 178 25.31 8.48 3.87
N SER A 179 24.58 9.52 3.45
CA SER A 179 25.11 10.69 2.74
C SER A 179 25.51 11.85 3.66
N HIS A 180 25.83 11.62 4.93
CA HIS A 180 26.40 12.65 5.81
C HIS A 180 27.61 12.17 6.63
N VAL A 181 28.54 11.46 5.97
CA VAL A 181 29.94 11.35 6.45
C VAL A 181 30.90 11.60 5.30
N ARG A 182 31.15 12.88 4.99
CA ARG A 182 32.42 13.38 4.45
C ARG A 182 32.70 14.78 4.94
#